data_AF-A0A8B7XMX9-F1
#
_entry.id   AF-A0A8B7XMX9-F1
#
_cell.length_a   1.000
_cell.length_b   1.000
_cell.length_c   1.000
_cell.angle_alpha   90.00
_cell.angle_beta   90.00
_cell.angle_gamma   90.00
#
_symmetry.space_group_name_H-M   'P 1'
#
loop_
_entity.id
_entity.type
_entity.pdbx_description
1 polymer ?
#
loop_
_entity_poly.entity_id
_entity_poly.type
_entity_poly.pdbx_seq_one_letter_code
_entity_poly.pdbx_strand_id
1 'polypeptide(L)'
;MPIKRLVSFRKLRPQEGGQYFVCESYFNIPYLIRPVGTATSTACLTLQCLFDNVTLIKTKKETKQNRCFLAAIILCHCGGRRAGIMYFTKTKAQIATRIVFVAIICWIAVQKMTRLRNYRQNSVFKPSVDPKEQPTLRTKPPLINKNAKVNNSKNVQATSNSKTRSIPMYSDKVIGPLPYNFTLTNGHVCMQNATSQRDVFLLILVKCRPGGSSRRALIRKTWGGVRKVDGRQTLTMFLLGKAVSSAQNAMVTNENSQHHDIIQSDFVDSYLNLTHKTMMGWRWASTFCPGAEYVASADDDVLLNVYNIVRRLAKRPRTKYGEGYLLVGKKPNRKKNTKWHTTEKLYPEPTYPPHFLGPCYVLSGDVVAWFHKESPHVRFLPWDDVYVGMILNRLEVTLTNVPRYIVFANSYKAIEAALDEGQAVLVGNQNLLIKDSGGGEALLKMWENLTQKHNAENHTREY
;
A
#
# COMPACT_ATOMS: atom_id res chain seq x y z
N MET A 1 32.57 17.84 -31.79
CA MET A 1 32.04 17.77 -33.18
C MET A 1 31.36 16.42 -33.38
N PRO A 2 30.12 16.38 -33.92
CA PRO A 2 29.34 15.15 -34.05
C PRO A 2 29.63 14.47 -35.40
N ILE A 3 29.76 13.15 -35.43
CA ILE A 3 29.84 12.41 -36.69
C ILE A 3 28.54 11.63 -36.93
N LYS A 4 28.00 11.95 -38.11
CA LYS A 4 26.72 11.63 -38.71
C LYS A 4 26.52 10.12 -38.90
N ARG A 5 25.27 9.68 -38.70
CA ARG A 5 24.72 8.45 -39.27
C ARG A 5 24.77 8.53 -40.80
N LEU A 6 25.43 7.57 -41.44
CA LEU A 6 25.28 7.25 -42.85
C LEU A 6 24.24 6.13 -42.98
N VAL A 7 23.08 6.45 -43.55
CA VAL A 7 22.13 5.45 -44.05
C VAL A 7 22.38 5.31 -45.55
N SER A 8 22.70 4.10 -46.00
CA SER A 8 22.80 3.75 -47.42
C SER A 8 21.39 3.57 -48.00
N PHE A 9 21.10 4.24 -49.11
CA PHE A 9 19.87 4.05 -49.89
C PHE A 9 20.17 3.26 -51.17
N ARG A 10 19.52 2.11 -51.36
CA ARG A 10 19.43 1.47 -52.68
C ARG A 10 18.19 1.99 -53.41
N LYS A 11 18.40 2.57 -54.60
CA LYS A 11 17.39 3.12 -55.51
C LYS A 11 16.69 1.97 -56.25
N LEU A 12 15.37 1.86 -56.14
CA LEU A 12 14.53 1.14 -57.13
C LEU A 12 13.75 2.19 -57.93
N ARG A 13 13.79 2.06 -59.27
CA ARG A 13 13.15 2.98 -60.22
C ARG A 13 11.61 2.83 -60.20
N PRO A 14 10.85 3.90 -60.51
CA PRO A 14 9.41 3.96 -60.27
C PRO A 14 8.59 3.50 -61.48
N GLN A 15 7.46 2.84 -61.23
CA GLN A 15 6.28 3.00 -62.08
C GLN A 15 5.22 3.74 -61.24
N GLU A 16 4.98 4.98 -61.67
CA GLU A 16 3.89 5.89 -61.32
C GLU A 16 3.50 6.01 -59.83
N GLY A 17 4.09 7.01 -59.18
CA GLY A 17 3.33 7.90 -58.29
C GLY A 17 3.25 7.56 -56.79
N GLY A 18 4.39 7.46 -56.10
CA GLY A 18 4.47 7.65 -54.64
C GLY A 18 5.65 6.97 -53.95
N GLN A 19 6.50 7.73 -53.25
CA GLN A 19 7.58 7.19 -52.40
C GLN A 19 7.02 6.70 -51.06
N TYR A 20 7.38 5.47 -50.66
CA TYR A 20 7.19 4.94 -49.31
C TYR A 20 8.56 4.60 -48.71
N PHE A 21 8.79 4.97 -47.44
CA PHE A 21 9.90 4.48 -46.63
C PHE A 21 9.36 3.57 -45.54
N VAL A 22 9.86 2.33 -45.45
CA VAL A 22 9.56 1.38 -44.38
C VAL A 22 10.77 1.33 -43.45
N CYS A 23 10.56 1.52 -42.14
CA CYS A 23 11.56 1.25 -41.12
C CYS A 23 11.27 -0.13 -40.53
N GLU A 24 12.11 -1.12 -40.84
CA GLU A 24 12.11 -2.41 -40.16
C GLU A 24 13.01 -2.34 -38.92
N SER A 25 12.49 -2.78 -37.77
CA SER A 25 13.33 -3.39 -36.74
C SER A 25 12.57 -4.55 -36.10
N TYR A 26 13.19 -5.72 -36.21
CA TYR A 26 12.73 -7.03 -35.77
C TYR A 26 12.89 -7.19 -34.25
N PHE A 27 11.90 -7.79 -33.59
CA PHE A 27 12.16 -8.75 -32.50
C PHE A 27 11.18 -9.92 -32.62
N ASN A 28 11.76 -11.10 -32.76
CA ASN A 28 11.16 -12.41 -32.97
C ASN A 28 11.11 -13.14 -31.63
N ILE A 29 9.94 -13.67 -31.18
CA ILE A 29 9.83 -14.88 -30.35
C ILE A 29 8.48 -15.57 -30.67
N PRO A 30 8.44 -16.91 -30.89
CA PRO A 30 7.30 -17.61 -31.48
C PRO A 30 6.34 -18.21 -30.43
N TYR A 31 5.05 -18.30 -30.77
CA TYR A 31 4.21 -19.37 -30.24
C TYR A 31 3.38 -20.02 -31.35
N LEU A 32 3.45 -21.34 -31.33
CA LEU A 32 3.00 -22.30 -32.33
C LEU A 32 1.76 -23.00 -31.75
N ILE A 33 0.56 -22.81 -32.30
CA ILE A 33 -0.60 -23.68 -32.02
C ILE A 33 -1.44 -23.86 -33.30
N ARG A 34 -1.60 -25.13 -33.72
CA ARG A 34 -2.48 -25.61 -34.81
C ARG A 34 -3.95 -25.66 -34.35
N PRO A 35 -4.95 -25.49 -35.24
CA PRO A 35 -6.36 -25.60 -34.90
C PRO A 35 -6.93 -27.03 -35.11
N VAL A 36 -7.91 -27.42 -34.28
CA VAL A 36 -8.80 -28.60 -34.49
C VAL A 36 -10.24 -28.20 -34.10
N GLY A 37 -11.21 -28.51 -34.99
CA GLY A 37 -12.65 -28.79 -34.73
C GLY A 37 -13.56 -27.64 -34.25
N THR A 38 -14.49 -27.08 -35.04
CA THR A 38 -15.87 -27.51 -35.44
C THR A 38 -17.01 -27.24 -34.44
N ALA A 39 -17.99 -26.41 -34.88
CA ALA A 39 -19.45 -26.40 -34.57
C ALA A 39 -19.91 -26.11 -33.11
N THR A 40 -21.05 -25.53 -32.70
CA THR A 40 -22.26 -24.88 -33.27
C THR A 40 -23.07 -24.26 -32.10
N SER A 41 -23.92 -23.26 -32.40
CA SER A 41 -25.10 -22.75 -31.64
C SER A 41 -24.93 -21.76 -30.45
N THR A 42 -25.33 -20.51 -30.73
CA THR A 42 -26.11 -19.51 -29.97
C THR A 42 -26.26 -19.58 -28.44
N ALA A 43 -25.68 -18.62 -27.71
CA ALA A 43 -26.36 -17.43 -27.13
C ALA A 43 -25.54 -16.81 -25.98
N CYS A 44 -25.57 -15.46 -25.88
CA CYS A 44 -25.03 -14.62 -24.80
C CYS A 44 -23.51 -14.64 -24.58
N LEU A 45 -22.81 -13.56 -24.95
CA LEU A 45 -21.63 -13.07 -24.21
C LEU A 45 -21.28 -11.62 -24.62
N THR A 46 -21.25 -10.78 -23.58
CA THR A 46 -20.59 -9.48 -23.45
C THR A 46 -19.35 -9.29 -24.33
N LEU A 47 -19.41 -8.29 -25.22
CA LEU A 47 -18.27 -7.83 -26.02
C LEU A 47 -17.31 -7.00 -25.15
N GLN A 48 -16.28 -7.66 -24.65
CA GLN A 48 -15.10 -7.03 -24.08
C GLN A 48 -14.03 -6.94 -25.19
N CYS A 49 -14.09 -5.89 -26.00
CA CYS A 49 -13.00 -5.55 -26.92
C CYS A 49 -12.09 -4.51 -26.27
N LEU A 50 -10.88 -4.94 -25.93
CA LEU A 50 -9.73 -4.09 -25.63
C LEU A 50 -9.36 -3.29 -26.89
N PHE A 51 -9.46 -1.96 -26.80
CA PHE A 51 -8.90 -1.06 -27.80
C PHE A 51 -7.42 -0.83 -27.49
N ASP A 52 -6.54 -1.67 -28.04
CA ASP A 52 -5.12 -1.35 -28.13
C ASP A 52 -4.80 -0.81 -29.53
N ASN A 53 -4.32 0.44 -29.56
CA ASN A 53 -3.76 1.19 -30.70
C ASN A 53 -4.72 1.67 -31.81
N VAL A 54 -5.23 2.89 -31.64
CA VAL A 54 -5.73 3.73 -32.75
C VAL A 54 -4.61 4.67 -33.19
N THR A 55 -4.04 4.47 -34.38
CA THR A 55 -3.07 5.39 -34.97
C THR A 55 -3.78 6.29 -35.99
N LEU A 56 -3.89 7.59 -35.69
CA LEU A 56 -4.42 8.60 -36.62
C LEU A 56 -3.31 9.06 -37.57
N ILE A 57 -3.35 8.62 -38.83
CA ILE A 57 -2.45 9.12 -39.88
C ILE A 57 -3.15 10.26 -40.62
N LYS A 58 -2.56 11.46 -40.58
CA LYS A 58 -3.07 12.64 -41.28
C LYS A 58 -2.35 12.75 -42.63
N THR A 59 -2.97 12.31 -43.73
CA THR A 59 -2.41 12.54 -45.07
C THR A 59 -3.07 13.77 -45.70
N LYS A 60 -2.25 14.76 -46.09
CA LYS A 60 -2.69 15.93 -46.84
C LYS A 60 -2.42 15.65 -48.32
N LYS A 61 -3.46 15.38 -49.11
CA LYS A 61 -3.36 15.27 -50.57
C LYS A 61 -4.08 16.47 -51.20
N GLU A 62 -3.33 17.41 -51.76
CA GLU A 62 -3.90 18.43 -52.65
C GLU A 62 -4.14 17.79 -54.01
N THR A 63 -5.38 17.84 -54.48
CA THR A 63 -5.75 17.53 -55.86
C THR A 63 -6.61 18.66 -56.40
N LYS A 64 -6.48 18.93 -57.71
CA LYS A 64 -7.02 20.09 -58.45
C LYS A 64 -8.56 20.20 -58.54
N GLN A 65 -9.30 19.54 -57.65
CA GLN A 65 -10.72 19.82 -57.39
C GLN A 65 -10.94 19.79 -55.89
N ASN A 66 -11.37 20.92 -55.33
CA ASN A 66 -11.53 21.20 -53.89
C ASN A 66 -12.51 20.23 -53.16
N ARG A 67 -12.09 19.00 -52.86
CA ARG A 67 -12.77 18.11 -51.91
C ARG A 67 -11.74 17.35 -51.07
N CYS A 68 -11.45 17.83 -49.85
CA CYS A 68 -10.65 17.06 -48.89
C CYS A 68 -11.50 15.90 -48.31
N PHE A 69 -11.07 14.66 -48.53
CA PHE A 69 -11.62 13.48 -47.85
C PHE A 69 -10.72 13.12 -46.66
N LEU A 70 -11.34 12.80 -45.52
CA LEU A 70 -10.64 12.23 -44.36
C LEU A 70 -10.80 10.71 -44.43
N ALA A 71 -9.70 9.97 -44.60
CA ALA A 71 -9.72 8.51 -44.56
C ALA A 71 -9.30 8.05 -43.15
N ALA A 72 -10.13 7.23 -42.52
CA ALA A 72 -9.76 6.50 -41.30
C ALA A 72 -9.57 5.03 -41.67
N ILE A 73 -8.39 4.47 -41.40
CA ILE A 73 -8.13 3.04 -41.58
C ILE A 73 -8.40 2.36 -40.23
N ILE A 74 -9.43 1.53 -40.18
CA ILE A 74 -9.70 0.66 -39.03
C ILE A 74 -9.13 -0.72 -39.38
N LEU A 75 -7.97 -1.05 -38.83
CA LEU A 75 -7.43 -2.40 -38.91
C LEU A 75 -8.07 -3.24 -37.81
N CYS A 76 -9.06 -4.05 -38.19
CA CYS A 76 -9.65 -5.05 -37.31
C CYS A 76 -8.92 -6.38 -37.57
N HIS A 77 -8.05 -6.81 -36.66
CA HIS A 77 -7.46 -8.14 -36.75
C HIS A 77 -8.40 -9.16 -36.09
N CYS A 78 -9.37 -9.63 -36.87
CA CYS A 78 -10.16 -10.81 -36.56
C CYS A 78 -10.15 -11.72 -37.79
N GLY A 79 -9.77 -12.98 -37.57
CA GLY A 79 -9.77 -14.10 -38.52
C GLY A 79 -10.08 -13.80 -39.99
N GLY A 80 -9.02 -13.64 -40.79
CA GLY A 80 -9.04 -14.06 -42.20
C GLY A 80 -10.06 -13.42 -43.17
N ARG A 81 -10.52 -12.17 -42.99
CA ARG A 81 -11.26 -11.46 -44.05
C ARG A 81 -10.77 -10.02 -44.28
N ARG A 82 -10.82 -9.60 -45.56
CA ARG A 82 -10.24 -8.38 -46.14
C ARG A 82 -10.75 -7.09 -45.49
N ALA A 83 -9.84 -6.13 -45.29
CA ALA A 83 -10.17 -4.77 -44.83
C ALA A 83 -10.85 -3.96 -45.95
N GLY A 84 -11.97 -3.29 -45.63
CA GLY A 84 -12.67 -2.36 -46.53
C GLY A 84 -12.43 -0.91 -46.11
N ILE A 85 -12.11 -0.06 -47.09
CA ILE A 85 -11.95 1.39 -46.90
C ILE A 85 -13.32 2.06 -47.13
N MET A 86 -13.86 2.76 -46.14
CA MET A 86 -15.08 3.58 -46.30
C MET A 86 -14.72 5.07 -46.36
N TYR A 87 -15.28 5.77 -47.35
CA TYR A 87 -15.11 7.21 -47.53
C TYR A 87 -16.33 7.98 -46.99
N PHE A 88 -16.11 8.94 -46.09
CA PHE A 88 -17.16 9.83 -45.61
C PHE A 88 -17.02 11.24 -46.21
N THR A 89 -18.15 11.87 -46.55
CA THR A 89 -18.18 13.29 -46.91
C THR A 89 -17.90 14.16 -45.67
N LYS A 90 -17.25 15.33 -45.85
CA LYS A 90 -16.79 16.23 -44.77
C LYS A 90 -17.84 16.48 -43.66
N THR A 91 -19.10 16.63 -44.04
CA THR A 91 -20.23 16.90 -43.14
C THR A 91 -20.59 15.69 -42.28
N LYS A 92 -20.59 14.48 -42.85
CA LYS A 92 -20.87 13.23 -42.10
C LYS A 92 -19.70 12.81 -41.21
N ALA A 93 -18.46 13.10 -41.61
CA ALA A 93 -17.28 12.86 -40.78
C ALA A 93 -17.25 13.77 -39.53
N GLN A 94 -17.65 15.05 -39.65
CA GLN A 94 -17.74 15.94 -38.47
C GLN A 94 -18.82 15.51 -37.48
N ILE A 95 -19.98 15.03 -37.98
CA ILE A 95 -21.06 14.51 -37.14
C ILE A 95 -20.61 13.20 -36.45
N ALA A 96 -20.00 12.27 -37.19
CA ALA A 96 -19.48 11.03 -36.63
C ALA A 96 -18.40 11.27 -35.56
N THR A 97 -17.45 12.18 -35.82
CA THR A 97 -16.43 12.55 -34.83
C THR A 97 -17.05 13.20 -33.59
N ARG A 98 -18.07 14.05 -33.74
CA ARG A 98 -18.80 14.64 -32.60
C ARG A 98 -19.55 13.58 -31.79
N ILE A 99 -20.20 12.62 -32.43
CA ILE A 99 -20.90 11.51 -31.76
C ILE A 99 -19.90 10.63 -30.99
N VAL A 100 -18.77 10.29 -31.60
CA VAL A 100 -17.71 9.50 -30.93
C VAL A 100 -17.13 10.27 -29.75
N PHE A 101 -16.89 11.57 -29.89
CA PHE A 101 -16.37 12.40 -28.80
C PHE A 101 -17.37 12.51 -27.64
N VAL A 102 -18.66 12.70 -27.94
CA VAL A 102 -19.74 12.69 -26.94
C VAL A 102 -19.86 11.32 -26.27
N ALA A 103 -19.77 10.22 -27.03
CA ALA A 103 -19.81 8.86 -26.49
C ALA A 103 -18.62 8.58 -25.55
N ILE A 104 -17.41 9.05 -25.90
CA ILE A 104 -16.22 8.94 -25.04
C ILE A 104 -16.39 9.79 -23.77
N ILE A 105 -16.88 11.03 -23.87
CA ILE A 105 -17.14 11.88 -22.70
C ILE A 105 -18.21 11.26 -21.80
N CYS A 106 -19.31 10.76 -22.37
CA CYS A 106 -20.36 10.06 -21.63
C CYS A 106 -19.81 8.79 -20.97
N TRP A 107 -18.96 8.02 -21.65
CA TRP A 107 -18.32 6.84 -21.07
C TRP A 107 -17.35 7.20 -19.94
N ILE A 108 -16.54 8.25 -20.08
CA ILE A 108 -15.68 8.76 -19.00
C ILE A 108 -16.52 9.28 -17.83
N ALA A 109 -17.62 9.99 -18.10
CA ALA A 109 -18.54 10.49 -17.08
C ALA A 109 -19.23 9.35 -16.33
N VAL A 110 -19.68 8.31 -17.04
CA VAL A 110 -20.23 7.09 -16.44
C VAL A 110 -19.17 6.35 -15.63
N GLN A 111 -17.95 6.15 -16.15
CA GLN A 111 -16.84 5.55 -15.38
C GLN A 111 -16.51 6.36 -14.13
N LYS A 112 -16.52 7.70 -14.22
CA LYS A 112 -16.29 8.61 -13.08
C LYS A 112 -17.45 8.56 -12.08
N MET A 113 -18.70 8.50 -12.52
CA MET A 113 -19.86 8.33 -11.64
C MET A 113 -19.89 6.97 -10.97
N THR A 114 -19.56 5.88 -11.68
CA THR A 114 -19.47 4.53 -11.12
C THR A 114 -18.31 4.42 -10.12
N ARG A 115 -17.16 5.05 -10.40
CA ARG A 115 -16.05 5.18 -9.44
C ARG A 115 -16.43 6.03 -8.24
N LEU A 116 -17.14 7.15 -8.43
CA LEU A 116 -17.61 8.01 -7.32
C LEU A 116 -18.71 7.36 -6.49
N ARG A 117 -19.55 6.51 -7.08
CA ARG A 117 -20.60 5.74 -6.38
C ARG A 117 -19.98 4.61 -5.56
N ASN A 118 -18.99 3.90 -6.11
CA ASN A 118 -18.18 2.92 -5.38
C ASN A 118 -17.29 3.58 -4.31
N TYR A 119 -16.83 4.81 -4.52
CA TYR A 119 -16.11 5.59 -3.51
C TYR A 119 -17.06 6.10 -2.41
N ARG A 120 -18.23 6.64 -2.73
CA ARG A 120 -19.24 7.09 -1.75
C ARG A 120 -19.79 5.94 -0.89
N GLN A 121 -19.95 4.74 -1.45
CA GLN A 121 -20.36 3.56 -0.67
C GLN A 121 -19.23 3.01 0.23
N ASN A 122 -17.96 3.35 -0.04
CA ASN A 122 -16.81 2.85 0.72
C ASN A 122 -16.08 3.92 1.56
N SER A 123 -16.50 5.19 1.54
CA SER A 123 -15.75 6.30 2.20
C SER A 123 -16.47 6.99 3.35
N VAL A 124 -17.59 6.46 3.85
CA VAL A 124 -18.23 7.01 5.06
C VAL A 124 -17.89 6.12 6.26
N PHE A 125 -16.65 6.25 6.74
CA PHE A 125 -16.39 6.00 8.16
C PHE A 125 -16.73 7.29 8.90
N LYS A 126 -17.98 7.40 9.38
CA LYS A 126 -18.32 8.34 10.45
C LYS A 126 -18.04 7.62 11.76
N PRO A 127 -17.02 7.99 12.54
CA PRO A 127 -16.91 7.50 13.91
C PRO A 127 -18.08 8.07 14.70
N SER A 128 -19.06 7.23 15.03
CA SER A 128 -19.97 7.50 16.14
C SER A 128 -19.27 7.05 17.41
N VAL A 129 -18.65 7.97 18.15
CA VAL A 129 -18.27 7.71 19.54
C VAL A 129 -18.59 8.94 20.38
N ASP A 130 -19.57 8.73 21.24
CA ASP A 130 -19.96 9.57 22.37
C ASP A 130 -18.77 9.69 23.35
N PRO A 131 -18.35 10.89 23.78
CA PRO A 131 -17.18 11.05 24.63
C PRO A 131 -17.53 10.72 26.08
N LYS A 132 -17.30 9.48 26.49
CA LYS A 132 -17.07 9.14 27.90
C LYS A 132 -15.73 8.44 28.03
N GLU A 133 -14.89 8.97 28.91
CA GLU A 133 -13.55 8.49 29.23
C GLU A 133 -13.54 6.95 29.36
N GLN A 134 -12.77 6.28 28.50
CA GLN A 134 -12.55 4.84 28.61
C GLN A 134 -11.21 4.60 29.32
N PRO A 135 -11.20 3.83 30.41
CA PRO A 135 -9.99 3.58 31.19
C PRO A 135 -9.04 2.65 30.45
N THR A 136 -7.75 2.77 30.78
CA THR A 136 -6.68 1.83 30.43
C THR A 136 -7.11 0.39 30.66
N LEU A 137 -7.09 -0.44 29.62
CA LEU A 137 -7.42 -1.86 29.71
C LEU A 137 -6.12 -2.66 29.83
N ARG A 138 -5.92 -3.31 30.99
CA ARG A 138 -5.04 -4.49 31.05
C ARG A 138 -5.80 -5.66 30.45
N THR A 139 -5.27 -6.28 29.40
CA THR A 139 -5.89 -7.47 28.81
C THR A 139 -5.88 -8.61 29.83
N LYS A 140 -7.05 -9.15 30.17
CA LYS A 140 -7.14 -10.37 30.99
C LYS A 140 -6.58 -11.56 30.20
N PRO A 141 -5.92 -12.52 30.86
CA PRO A 141 -5.38 -13.70 30.18
C PRO A 141 -6.49 -14.48 29.48
N PRO A 142 -6.18 -15.21 28.39
CA PRO A 142 -7.12 -16.18 27.85
C PRO A 142 -7.47 -17.19 28.95
N LEU A 143 -8.70 -17.72 28.92
CA LEU A 143 -9.12 -18.84 29.75
C LEU A 143 -8.21 -20.05 29.47
N ILE A 144 -7.09 -20.14 30.19
CA ILE A 144 -6.31 -21.36 30.27
C ILE A 144 -7.14 -22.29 31.14
N ASN A 145 -7.75 -23.28 30.50
CA ASN A 145 -8.43 -24.36 31.18
C ASN A 145 -7.40 -25.13 32.02
N LYS A 146 -7.29 -24.79 33.31
CA LYS A 146 -6.44 -25.49 34.28
C LYS A 146 -7.30 -26.44 35.11
N ASN A 147 -6.87 -27.71 35.07
CA ASN A 147 -7.12 -28.81 35.99
C ASN A 147 -8.38 -29.66 35.80
N ALA A 148 -8.16 -30.86 35.26
CA ALA A 148 -8.62 -32.07 35.94
C ALA A 148 -7.57 -33.17 35.73
N LYS A 149 -7.01 -33.67 36.83
CA LYS A 149 -6.14 -34.86 36.86
C LYS A 149 -6.83 -35.89 37.75
N VAL A 150 -6.78 -37.15 37.28
CA VAL A 150 -6.89 -38.44 37.99
C VAL A 150 -8.23 -39.22 37.89
N ASN A 151 -8.12 -40.26 37.04
CA ASN A 151 -8.62 -41.66 37.08
C ASN A 151 -10.12 -42.00 37.01
N ASN A 152 -10.51 -42.71 35.94
CA ASN A 152 -10.68 -44.18 36.02
C ASN A 152 -10.82 -44.83 34.63
N SER A 153 -10.19 -46.00 34.48
CA SER A 153 -10.32 -46.91 33.34
C SER A 153 -11.76 -47.38 33.15
N LYS A 154 -12.34 -47.15 31.96
CA LYS A 154 -13.26 -48.09 31.29
C LYS A 154 -13.14 -47.93 29.77
N ASN A 155 -12.93 -49.06 29.10
CA ASN A 155 -12.93 -49.23 27.65
C ASN A 155 -14.16 -48.56 27.01
N VAL A 156 -13.94 -47.65 26.07
CA VAL A 156 -14.93 -47.28 25.06
C VAL A 156 -14.23 -47.26 23.71
N GLN A 157 -14.75 -48.08 22.80
CA GLN A 157 -14.28 -48.27 21.44
C GLN A 157 -14.04 -46.93 20.72
N ALA A 158 -12.87 -46.85 20.10
CA ALA A 158 -12.49 -45.77 19.21
C ALA A 158 -13.34 -45.82 17.93
N THR A 159 -14.44 -45.06 17.88
CA THR A 159 -15.01 -44.62 16.61
C THR A 159 -14.24 -43.38 16.14
N SER A 160 -13.40 -43.58 15.12
CA SER A 160 -12.64 -42.55 14.43
C SER A 160 -13.55 -41.56 13.71
N ASN A 161 -14.00 -40.51 14.40
CA ASN A 161 -14.51 -39.32 13.74
C ASN A 161 -13.38 -38.29 13.64
N SER A 162 -12.69 -38.32 12.50
CA SER A 162 -11.74 -37.29 12.08
C SER A 162 -12.48 -35.96 11.85
N LYS A 163 -12.79 -35.25 12.94
CA LYS A 163 -13.08 -33.82 12.90
C LYS A 163 -11.76 -33.15 12.59
N THR A 164 -11.65 -32.55 11.40
CA THR A 164 -10.49 -31.76 10.98
C THR A 164 -10.17 -30.74 12.07
N ARG A 165 -9.09 -30.97 12.83
CA ARG A 165 -8.75 -30.16 14.01
C ARG A 165 -8.41 -28.74 13.52
N SER A 166 -9.30 -27.79 13.73
CA SER A 166 -9.08 -26.39 13.36
C SER A 166 -7.83 -25.87 14.06
N ILE A 167 -6.93 -25.20 13.33
CA ILE A 167 -5.72 -24.58 13.89
C ILE A 167 -6.17 -23.65 15.04
N PRO A 168 -5.58 -23.74 16.25
CA PRO A 168 -5.97 -22.85 17.36
C PRO A 168 -5.51 -21.41 17.08
N MET A 169 -6.07 -20.44 17.80
CA MET A 169 -5.63 -19.04 17.70
C MET A 169 -4.19 -18.84 18.20
N TYR A 170 -3.82 -19.63 19.20
CA TYR A 170 -2.55 -19.57 19.92
C TYR A 170 -2.04 -20.99 20.15
N SER A 171 -0.73 -21.21 20.07
CA SER A 171 -0.13 -22.53 20.26
C SER A 171 1.32 -22.44 20.69
N ASP A 172 1.76 -23.31 21.59
CA ASP A 172 3.19 -23.40 21.97
C ASP A 172 4.04 -24.03 20.87
N LYS A 173 3.41 -24.74 19.93
CA LYS A 173 4.04 -25.16 18.66
C LYS A 173 3.93 -24.06 17.61
N VAL A 174 4.86 -24.02 16.68
CA VAL A 174 4.80 -23.14 15.50
C VAL A 174 3.59 -23.50 14.65
N ILE A 175 2.70 -22.54 14.43
CA ILE A 175 1.46 -22.68 13.64
C ILE A 175 1.31 -21.63 12.53
N GLY A 176 2.16 -20.60 12.51
CA GLY A 176 2.16 -19.54 11.52
C GLY A 176 3.59 -19.08 11.19
N PRO A 177 4.42 -19.94 10.56
CA PRO A 177 5.80 -19.57 10.27
C PRO A 177 5.87 -18.35 9.33
N LEU A 178 6.91 -17.55 9.49
CA LEU A 178 7.21 -16.37 8.67
C LEU A 178 8.56 -16.58 7.95
N PRO A 179 8.60 -17.37 6.86
CA PRO A 179 9.84 -17.91 6.30
C PRO A 179 10.52 -16.95 5.30
N TYR A 180 10.41 -15.65 5.53
CA TYR A 180 10.94 -14.64 4.60
C TYR A 180 12.27 -14.06 5.10
N ASN A 181 13.17 -13.83 4.16
CA ASN A 181 14.51 -13.31 4.41
C ASN A 181 14.62 -11.86 3.95
N PHE A 182 15.54 -11.11 4.56
CA PHE A 182 15.85 -9.76 4.13
C PHE A 182 16.65 -9.80 2.83
N THR A 183 16.20 -9.05 1.83
CA THR A 183 16.98 -8.76 0.61
C THR A 183 17.68 -7.40 0.68
N LEU A 184 17.14 -6.46 1.47
CA LEU A 184 17.78 -5.20 1.83
C LEU A 184 17.61 -5.02 3.34
N THR A 185 18.72 -4.98 4.08
CA THR A 185 18.70 -4.87 5.55
C THR A 185 18.97 -3.44 6.01
N ASN A 186 20.05 -2.81 5.54
CA ASN A 186 20.55 -1.53 6.08
C ASN A 186 20.69 -1.53 7.62
N GLY A 187 21.06 -2.66 8.23
CA GLY A 187 21.14 -2.77 9.70
C GLY A 187 22.13 -1.79 10.36
N HIS A 188 23.11 -1.31 9.61
CA HIS A 188 24.12 -0.36 10.08
C HIS A 188 23.56 1.03 10.46
N VAL A 189 22.37 1.41 9.99
CA VAL A 189 21.79 2.75 10.24
C VAL A 189 21.42 3.01 11.70
N CYS A 190 21.19 1.94 12.49
CA CYS A 190 20.95 2.03 13.92
C CYS A 190 22.23 1.76 14.75
N MET A 191 23.39 1.67 14.10
CA MET A 191 24.69 1.59 14.75
C MET A 191 25.36 2.98 14.75
N GLN A 192 25.97 3.37 15.87
CA GLN A 192 26.78 4.59 15.97
C GLN A 192 28.23 4.32 15.57
N ASN A 193 28.76 3.15 15.92
CA ASN A 193 30.01 2.59 15.43
C ASN A 193 29.90 1.05 15.40
N ALA A 194 30.99 0.34 15.11
CA ALA A 194 30.97 -1.13 15.01
C ALA A 194 30.53 -1.85 16.30
N THR A 195 30.58 -1.19 17.47
CA THR A 195 30.33 -1.81 18.78
C THR A 195 29.23 -1.12 19.60
N SER A 196 28.82 0.10 19.26
CA SER A 196 27.77 0.85 19.98
C SER A 196 26.57 1.14 19.09
N GLN A 197 25.38 0.90 19.64
CA GLN A 197 24.12 1.27 19.00
C GLN A 197 23.89 2.77 19.11
N ARG A 198 23.19 3.29 18.11
CA ARG A 198 22.68 4.66 18.15
C ARG A 198 21.60 4.72 19.23
N ASP A 199 21.67 5.75 20.06
CA ASP A 199 20.60 6.07 21.01
C ASP A 199 19.36 6.59 20.26
N VAL A 200 18.49 5.66 19.84
CA VAL A 200 17.27 5.95 19.09
C VAL A 200 16.10 6.02 20.06
N PHE A 201 15.55 7.21 20.28
CA PHE A 201 14.37 7.36 21.12
C PHE A 201 13.10 6.84 20.43
N LEU A 202 12.93 7.17 19.14
CA LEU A 202 11.78 6.74 18.35
C LEU A 202 12.22 6.23 16.97
N LEU A 203 12.01 4.93 16.74
CA LEU A 203 12.12 4.31 15.43
C LEU A 203 10.75 4.31 14.74
N ILE A 204 10.63 4.83 13.53
CA ILE A 204 9.39 4.89 12.76
C ILE A 204 9.50 3.97 11.55
N LEU A 205 8.67 2.94 11.53
CA LEU A 205 8.61 1.94 10.47
C LEU A 205 7.42 2.22 9.57
N VAL A 206 7.71 2.66 8.34
CA VAL A 206 6.70 3.13 7.39
C VAL A 206 6.41 2.06 6.35
N LYS A 207 5.18 1.54 6.33
CA LYS A 207 4.72 0.57 5.34
C LYS A 207 4.50 1.25 3.99
N CYS A 208 5.40 1.01 3.03
CA CYS A 208 5.30 1.57 1.68
C CYS A 208 5.16 0.48 0.62
N ARG A 209 4.55 0.83 -0.52
CA ARG A 209 4.60 -0.01 -1.73
C ARG A 209 5.89 0.23 -2.52
N PRO A 210 6.41 -0.74 -3.30
CA PRO A 210 7.64 -0.57 -4.08
C PRO A 210 7.59 0.64 -5.02
N GLY A 211 6.45 0.87 -5.68
CA GLY A 211 6.24 2.01 -6.59
C GLY A 211 5.91 3.33 -5.91
N GLY A 212 6.06 3.41 -4.59
CA GLY A 212 5.76 4.60 -3.78
C GLY A 212 6.95 5.55 -3.62
N SER A 213 7.88 5.63 -4.57
CA SER A 213 9.09 6.46 -4.44
C SER A 213 8.77 7.93 -4.15
N SER A 214 7.79 8.52 -4.84
CA SER A 214 7.33 9.89 -4.57
C SER A 214 6.74 10.07 -3.16
N ARG A 215 6.06 9.04 -2.61
CA ARG A 215 5.57 9.08 -1.21
C ARG A 215 6.74 9.09 -0.23
N ARG A 216 7.69 8.17 -0.42
CA ARG A 216 8.89 8.10 0.42
C ARG A 216 9.68 9.41 0.37
N ALA A 217 9.86 9.99 -0.82
CA ALA A 217 10.51 11.28 -0.99
C ALA A 217 9.79 12.41 -0.23
N LEU A 218 8.45 12.45 -0.27
CA LEU A 218 7.68 13.43 0.49
C LEU A 218 7.80 13.21 2.02
N ILE A 219 7.74 11.97 2.48
CA ILE A 219 7.92 11.61 3.89
C ILE A 219 9.31 12.01 4.38
N ARG A 220 10.37 11.76 3.60
CA ARG A 220 11.75 12.20 3.89
C ARG A 220 11.88 13.72 4.00
N LYS A 221 11.13 14.48 3.22
CA LYS A 221 11.13 15.96 3.25
C LYS A 221 10.25 16.54 4.37
N THR A 222 9.47 15.70 5.05
CA THR A 222 8.53 16.12 6.09
C THR A 222 8.82 15.39 7.40
N TRP A 223 7.80 14.75 8.00
CA TRP A 223 7.88 14.14 9.32
C TRP A 223 8.88 13.00 9.41
N GLY A 224 9.08 12.23 8.33
CA GLY A 224 10.05 11.14 8.31
C GLY A 224 11.51 11.62 8.24
N GLY A 225 11.72 12.89 7.90
CA GLY A 225 13.03 13.54 7.83
C GLY A 225 13.52 14.11 9.16
N VAL A 226 12.64 14.27 10.16
CA VAL A 226 13.03 14.77 11.49
C VAL A 226 13.98 13.76 12.12
N ARG A 227 15.16 14.23 12.56
CA ARG A 227 16.22 13.39 13.17
C ARG A 227 16.36 13.56 14.67
N LYS A 228 15.89 14.68 15.21
CA LYS A 228 16.01 15.03 16.63
C LYS A 228 14.84 15.93 17.03
N VAL A 229 14.25 15.65 18.19
CA VAL A 229 13.20 16.47 18.83
C VAL A 229 13.53 16.58 20.31
N ASP A 230 13.64 17.81 20.83
CA ASP A 230 13.87 18.07 22.26
C ASP A 230 15.00 17.20 22.85
N GLY A 231 16.15 17.12 22.15
CA GLY A 231 17.29 16.30 22.56
C GLY A 231 17.26 14.83 22.10
N ARG A 232 16.09 14.29 21.72
CA ARG A 232 15.85 12.85 21.49
C ARG A 232 15.93 12.48 20.02
N GLN A 233 16.68 11.43 19.69
CA GLN A 233 16.89 11.04 18.29
C GLN A 233 15.71 10.26 17.72
N THR A 234 15.42 10.52 16.44
CA THR A 234 14.37 9.84 15.68
C THR A 234 14.97 9.22 14.42
N LEU A 235 14.51 8.02 14.07
CA LEU A 235 14.96 7.27 12.90
C LEU A 235 13.75 6.76 12.13
N THR A 236 13.74 6.93 10.81
CA THR A 236 12.65 6.47 9.94
C THR A 236 13.19 5.45 8.94
N MET A 237 12.51 4.31 8.80
CA MET A 237 12.81 3.25 7.83
C MET A 237 11.55 2.86 7.04
N PHE A 238 11.71 2.57 5.75
CA PHE A 238 10.62 2.19 4.84
C PHE A 238 10.57 0.67 4.64
N LEU A 239 9.41 0.06 4.90
CA LEU A 239 9.17 -1.38 4.79
C LEU A 239 8.55 -1.74 3.44
N LEU A 240 9.23 -2.58 2.66
CA LEU A 240 8.80 -3.04 1.34
C LEU A 240 8.85 -4.57 1.24
N GLY A 241 7.94 -5.16 0.47
CA GLY A 241 8.13 -6.48 -0.14
C GLY A 241 8.75 -6.36 -1.54
N LYS A 242 8.87 -7.48 -2.25
CA LYS A 242 9.20 -7.51 -3.67
C LYS A 242 8.00 -7.11 -4.53
N ALA A 243 8.24 -6.26 -5.51
CA ALA A 243 7.31 -6.11 -6.62
C ALA A 243 7.33 -7.36 -7.51
N VAL A 244 6.23 -7.63 -8.21
CA VAL A 244 6.21 -8.64 -9.29
C VAL A 244 7.11 -8.20 -10.45
N SER A 245 7.19 -6.89 -10.70
CA SER A 245 8.04 -6.31 -11.76
C SER A 245 9.51 -6.26 -11.32
N SER A 246 10.39 -6.91 -12.09
CA SER A 246 11.86 -6.83 -11.91
C SER A 246 12.38 -5.40 -12.07
N ALA A 247 11.88 -4.65 -13.05
CA ALA A 247 12.23 -3.24 -13.26
C ALA A 247 11.90 -2.38 -12.03
N GLN A 248 10.75 -2.63 -11.40
CA GLN A 248 10.37 -1.94 -10.17
C GLN A 248 11.26 -2.30 -8.99
N ASN A 249 11.69 -3.56 -8.87
CA ASN A 249 12.67 -3.96 -7.86
C ASN A 249 14.04 -3.31 -8.10
N ALA A 250 14.47 -3.18 -9.36
CA ALA A 250 15.72 -2.48 -9.70
C ALA A 250 15.66 -0.99 -9.31
N MET A 251 14.52 -0.33 -9.54
CA MET A 251 14.30 1.04 -9.07
C MET A 251 14.39 1.17 -7.54
N VAL A 252 13.84 0.20 -6.79
CA VAL A 252 13.97 0.17 -5.32
C VAL A 252 15.42 -0.01 -4.90
N THR A 253 16.18 -0.89 -5.55
CA THR A 253 17.61 -1.06 -5.27
C THR A 253 18.40 0.23 -5.52
N ASN A 254 18.11 0.94 -6.62
CA ASN A 254 18.75 2.21 -6.94
C ASN A 254 18.34 3.35 -5.98
N GLU A 255 17.09 3.36 -5.51
CA GLU A 255 16.69 4.29 -4.44
C GLU A 255 17.43 3.97 -3.13
N ASN A 256 17.57 2.69 -2.81
CA ASN A 256 18.23 2.25 -1.59
C ASN A 256 19.72 2.61 -1.56
N SER A 257 20.43 2.56 -2.69
CA SER A 257 21.84 2.96 -2.76
C SER A 257 22.07 4.45 -2.51
N GLN A 258 21.01 5.26 -2.57
CA GLN A 258 21.08 6.72 -2.32
C GLN A 258 20.68 7.08 -0.89
N HIS A 259 19.71 6.37 -0.32
CA HIS A 259 19.08 6.76 0.95
C HIS A 259 19.36 5.82 2.12
N HIS A 260 19.69 4.55 1.86
CA HIS A 260 19.96 3.52 2.87
C HIS A 260 18.87 3.35 3.94
N ASP A 261 17.63 3.74 3.64
CA ASP A 261 16.50 3.74 4.58
C ASP A 261 15.38 2.76 4.19
N ILE A 262 15.68 1.77 3.33
CA ILE A 262 14.71 0.77 2.87
C ILE A 262 15.01 -0.60 3.46
N ILE A 263 14.01 -1.22 4.09
CA ILE A 263 14.04 -2.62 4.50
C ILE A 263 13.17 -3.40 3.52
N GLN A 264 13.73 -4.42 2.90
CA GLN A 264 13.01 -5.25 1.94
C GLN A 264 13.18 -6.74 2.24
N SER A 265 12.09 -7.51 2.16
CA SER A 265 12.12 -8.98 2.19
C SER A 265 11.51 -9.62 0.94
N ASP A 266 11.79 -10.91 0.78
CA ASP A 266 11.49 -11.75 -0.39
C ASP A 266 10.03 -12.25 -0.52
N PHE A 267 9.06 -11.58 0.10
CA PHE A 267 7.63 -11.81 -0.16
C PHE A 267 7.07 -10.82 -1.19
N VAL A 268 6.06 -11.25 -1.96
CA VAL A 268 5.35 -10.35 -2.89
C VAL A 268 4.60 -9.26 -2.12
N ASP A 269 4.87 -8.00 -2.43
CA ASP A 269 4.21 -6.86 -1.81
C ASP A 269 2.74 -6.77 -2.28
N SER A 270 1.82 -7.08 -1.38
CA SER A 270 0.39 -7.02 -1.62
C SER A 270 -0.35 -6.65 -0.33
N TYR A 271 -1.59 -6.19 -0.46
CA TYR A 271 -2.41 -5.85 0.71
C TYR A 271 -2.62 -7.05 1.65
N LEU A 272 -2.79 -8.26 1.09
CA LEU A 272 -2.96 -9.48 1.89
C LEU A 272 -1.67 -9.92 2.59
N ASN A 273 -0.52 -9.44 2.14
CA ASN A 273 0.79 -9.70 2.75
C ASN A 273 1.25 -8.56 3.67
N LEU A 274 0.36 -7.63 4.05
CA LEU A 274 0.71 -6.57 5.00
C LEU A 274 1.20 -7.15 6.33
N THR A 275 0.63 -8.25 6.80
CA THR A 275 1.10 -8.88 8.04
C THR A 275 2.56 -9.37 7.92
N HIS A 276 2.95 -9.94 6.79
CA HIS A 276 4.36 -10.30 6.56
C HIS A 276 5.26 -9.06 6.56
N LYS A 277 4.82 -7.96 5.95
CA LYS A 277 5.54 -6.67 5.96
C LYS A 277 5.68 -6.10 7.38
N THR A 278 4.61 -6.12 8.15
CA THR A 278 4.60 -5.61 9.53
C THR A 278 5.50 -6.46 10.42
N MET A 279 5.42 -7.79 10.34
CA MET A 279 6.31 -8.68 11.10
C MET A 279 7.78 -8.59 10.67
N MET A 280 8.05 -8.37 9.37
CA MET A 280 9.39 -8.07 8.87
C MET A 280 9.96 -6.81 9.55
N GLY A 281 9.16 -5.74 9.66
CA GLY A 281 9.55 -4.51 10.35
C GLY A 281 9.90 -4.74 11.82
N TRP A 282 9.04 -5.44 12.56
CA TRP A 282 9.30 -5.76 13.98
C TRP A 282 10.54 -6.64 14.15
N ARG A 283 10.72 -7.65 13.30
CA ARG A 283 11.93 -8.48 13.29
C ARG A 283 13.17 -7.63 13.03
N TRP A 284 13.11 -6.70 12.08
CA TRP A 284 14.24 -5.81 11.80
C TRP A 284 14.58 -4.94 12.99
N ALA A 285 13.58 -4.29 13.61
CA ALA A 285 13.78 -3.44 14.79
C ALA A 285 14.40 -4.24 15.95
N SER A 286 13.88 -5.44 16.23
CA SER A 286 14.42 -6.31 17.28
C SER A 286 15.85 -6.80 16.98
N THR A 287 16.22 -6.99 15.72
CA THR A 287 17.53 -7.54 15.34
C THR A 287 18.60 -6.47 15.21
N PHE A 288 18.27 -5.35 14.56
CA PHE A 288 19.23 -4.34 14.14
C PHE A 288 19.10 -3.03 14.90
N CYS A 289 18.03 -2.84 15.67
CA CYS A 289 17.81 -1.63 16.47
C CYS A 289 17.19 -1.92 17.86
N PRO A 290 17.71 -2.91 18.62
CA PRO A 290 17.11 -3.32 19.90
C PRO A 290 17.18 -2.23 20.99
N GLY A 291 18.08 -1.25 20.86
CA GLY A 291 18.16 -0.10 21.77
C GLY A 291 17.08 0.96 21.57
N ALA A 292 16.18 0.82 20.59
CA ALA A 292 15.13 1.82 20.38
C ALA A 292 14.14 1.86 21.56
N GLU A 293 13.94 3.02 22.21
CA GLU A 293 13.02 3.13 23.36
C GLU A 293 11.55 2.89 22.94
N TYR A 294 11.18 3.41 21.77
CA TYR A 294 9.86 3.25 21.17
C TYR A 294 9.97 2.95 19.68
N VAL A 295 9.01 2.17 19.18
CA VAL A 295 8.88 1.86 17.76
C VAL A 295 7.46 2.16 17.29
N ALA A 296 7.33 3.08 16.35
CA ALA A 296 6.10 3.43 15.68
C ALA A 296 5.92 2.58 14.41
N SER A 297 4.69 2.11 14.19
CA SER A 297 4.24 1.67 12.87
C SER A 297 3.44 2.79 12.23
N ALA A 298 3.63 3.01 10.93
CA ALA A 298 2.92 4.01 10.16
C ALA A 298 2.63 3.52 8.73
N ASP A 299 1.47 3.88 8.18
CA ASP A 299 1.21 3.76 6.73
C ASP A 299 1.84 4.93 5.97
N ASP A 300 2.04 4.77 4.65
CA ASP A 300 2.59 5.83 3.80
C ASP A 300 1.58 6.92 3.42
N ASP A 301 0.35 6.84 3.95
CA ASP A 301 -0.71 7.82 3.79
C ASP A 301 -1.12 8.56 5.08
N VAL A 302 -0.20 8.65 6.02
CA VAL A 302 -0.33 9.44 7.26
C VAL A 302 0.63 10.63 7.29
N LEU A 303 0.25 11.65 8.04
CA LEU A 303 1.10 12.77 8.42
C LEU A 303 1.25 12.76 9.95
N LEU A 304 2.48 12.51 10.41
CA LEU A 304 2.77 12.38 11.84
C LEU A 304 3.30 13.70 12.39
N ASN A 305 2.67 14.22 13.44
CA ASN A 305 3.28 15.27 14.26
C ASN A 305 4.33 14.64 15.18
N VAL A 306 5.51 14.34 14.62
CA VAL A 306 6.62 13.67 15.32
C VAL A 306 7.06 14.46 16.55
N TYR A 307 7.00 15.79 16.51
CA TYR A 307 7.31 16.65 17.64
C TYR A 307 6.45 16.32 18.87
N ASN A 308 5.13 16.24 18.68
CA ASN A 308 4.20 15.94 19.78
C ASN A 308 4.21 14.47 20.18
N ILE A 309 4.43 13.55 19.23
CA ILE A 309 4.62 12.14 19.55
C ILE A 309 5.82 11.98 20.50
N VAL A 310 6.98 12.56 20.17
CA VAL A 310 8.18 12.45 21.02
C VAL A 310 7.96 13.07 22.40
N ARG A 311 7.40 14.29 22.46
CA ARG A 311 7.08 14.97 23.73
C ARG A 311 6.12 14.17 24.62
N ARG A 312 5.13 13.51 24.01
CA ARG A 312 4.17 12.66 24.74
C ARG A 312 4.84 11.39 25.25
N LEU A 313 5.57 10.68 24.39
CA LEU A 313 6.27 9.43 24.73
C LEU A 313 7.34 9.62 25.80
N ALA A 314 7.95 10.80 25.90
CA ALA A 314 8.93 11.10 26.95
C ALA A 314 8.37 10.88 28.38
N LYS A 315 7.04 10.97 28.54
CA LYS A 315 6.31 10.80 29.81
C LYS A 315 5.62 9.43 29.94
N ARG A 316 5.87 8.49 29.02
CA ARG A 316 5.22 7.16 28.99
C ARG A 316 6.14 6.05 29.50
N PRO A 317 5.57 4.89 29.89
CA PRO A 317 6.35 3.70 30.23
C PRO A 317 7.12 3.16 29.03
N ARG A 318 8.36 2.73 29.29
CA ARG A 318 9.27 2.10 28.30
C ARG A 318 9.16 0.58 28.26
N THR A 319 8.26 0.01 29.05
CA THR A 319 8.10 -1.43 29.20
C THR A 319 6.63 -1.83 29.11
N LYS A 320 6.36 -2.94 28.42
CA LYS A 320 5.01 -3.51 28.22
C LYS A 320 3.95 -2.45 27.88
N TYR A 321 4.28 -1.52 26.99
CA TYR A 321 3.44 -0.37 26.65
C TYR A 321 3.12 -0.29 25.17
N GLY A 322 1.90 0.13 24.85
CA GLY A 322 1.54 0.59 23.52
C GLY A 322 0.51 1.71 23.57
N GLU A 323 0.55 2.63 22.61
CA GLU A 323 -0.45 3.68 22.43
C GLU A 323 -0.89 3.87 20.98
N GLY A 324 -2.14 4.27 20.82
CA GLY A 324 -2.76 4.52 19.52
C GLY A 324 -4.26 4.74 19.66
N TYR A 325 -4.98 4.77 18.53
CA TYR A 325 -6.44 4.72 18.55
C TYR A 325 -6.88 3.29 18.83
N LEU A 326 -7.38 3.01 20.04
CA LEU A 326 -7.71 1.65 20.48
C LEU A 326 -9.09 1.21 19.99
N LEU A 327 -9.15 0.03 19.37
CA LEU A 327 -10.37 -0.62 18.92
C LEU A 327 -10.68 -1.81 19.83
N VAL A 328 -11.85 -1.77 20.48
CA VAL A 328 -12.33 -2.83 21.38
C VAL A 328 -13.63 -3.42 20.84
N GLY A 329 -13.80 -4.73 20.98
CA GLY A 329 -15.04 -5.44 20.63
C GLY A 329 -15.36 -5.49 19.14
N LYS A 330 -14.38 -5.24 18.26
CA LYS A 330 -14.60 -5.33 16.80
C LYS A 330 -14.80 -6.78 16.38
N LYS A 331 -15.77 -7.01 15.50
CA LYS A 331 -16.09 -8.33 14.96
C LYS A 331 -15.40 -8.55 13.61
N PRO A 332 -14.98 -9.79 13.29
CA PRO A 332 -14.53 -10.13 11.95
C PRO A 332 -15.60 -9.84 10.92
N ASN A 333 -15.21 -9.23 9.79
CA ASN A 333 -16.17 -8.92 8.73
C ASN A 333 -16.50 -10.19 7.94
N ARG A 334 -17.69 -10.75 8.15
CA ARG A 334 -18.14 -11.99 7.47
C ARG A 334 -18.74 -11.76 6.07
N LYS A 335 -18.78 -10.52 5.56
CA LYS A 335 -19.36 -10.21 4.25
C LYS A 335 -18.37 -10.51 3.11
N LYS A 336 -18.72 -11.45 2.22
CA LYS A 336 -17.87 -11.97 1.13
C LYS A 336 -17.29 -10.91 0.18
N ASN A 337 -18.03 -9.84 -0.09
CA ASN A 337 -17.66 -8.83 -1.10
C ASN A 337 -16.99 -7.59 -0.48
N THR A 338 -16.27 -7.77 0.62
CA THR A 338 -15.56 -6.68 1.29
C THR A 338 -14.07 -6.95 1.32
N LYS A 339 -13.27 -5.87 1.28
CA LYS A 339 -11.81 -5.93 1.37
C LYS A 339 -11.30 -6.72 2.58
N TRP A 340 -12.08 -6.71 3.67
CA TRP A 340 -11.75 -7.30 4.96
C TRP A 340 -12.51 -8.59 5.27
N HIS A 341 -13.04 -9.26 4.22
CA HIS A 341 -13.78 -10.51 4.39
C HIS A 341 -12.93 -11.57 5.12
N THR A 342 -13.42 -12.01 6.27
CA THR A 342 -12.75 -12.97 7.15
C THR A 342 -13.67 -14.16 7.37
N THR A 343 -13.28 -15.33 6.86
CA THR A 343 -14.05 -16.57 7.04
C THR A 343 -13.90 -17.13 8.45
N GLU A 344 -14.85 -17.93 8.92
CA GLU A 344 -14.73 -18.62 10.22
C GLU A 344 -13.54 -19.58 10.27
N LYS A 345 -13.20 -20.19 9.11
CA LYS A 345 -12.00 -21.02 8.98
C LYS A 345 -10.72 -20.21 9.22
N LEU A 346 -10.67 -18.96 8.74
CA LEU A 346 -9.52 -18.08 8.91
C LEU A 346 -9.44 -17.54 10.35
N TYR A 347 -10.58 -17.11 10.90
CA TYR A 347 -10.68 -16.58 12.26
C TYR A 347 -12.01 -17.04 12.88
N PRO A 348 -12.00 -18.05 13.76
CA PRO A 348 -13.22 -18.66 14.30
C PRO A 348 -13.86 -17.84 15.43
N GLU A 349 -13.07 -17.04 16.15
CA GLU A 349 -13.59 -16.27 17.28
C GLU A 349 -14.59 -15.19 16.83
N PRO A 350 -15.60 -14.87 17.67
CA PRO A 350 -16.65 -13.91 17.31
C PRO A 350 -16.17 -12.45 17.31
N THR A 351 -15.07 -12.15 18.01
CA THR A 351 -14.52 -10.81 18.19
C THR A 351 -13.00 -10.84 18.15
N TYR A 352 -12.39 -9.80 17.58
CA TYR A 352 -10.96 -9.57 17.67
C TYR A 352 -10.56 -9.14 19.09
N PRO A 353 -9.35 -9.48 19.55
CA PRO A 353 -8.79 -8.86 20.75
C PRO A 353 -8.62 -7.34 20.55
N PRO A 354 -8.47 -6.56 21.63
CA PRO A 354 -8.15 -5.15 21.53
C PRO A 354 -6.91 -4.93 20.65
N HIS A 355 -6.99 -3.98 19.72
CA HIS A 355 -5.92 -3.66 18.78
C HIS A 355 -5.96 -2.17 18.42
N PHE A 356 -4.83 -1.62 17.98
CA PHE A 356 -4.78 -0.25 17.49
C PHE A 356 -5.29 -0.17 16.05
N LEU A 357 -5.84 0.98 15.67
CA LEU A 357 -6.21 1.27 14.29
C LEU A 357 -4.94 1.27 13.40
N GLY A 358 -4.94 0.48 12.32
CA GLY A 358 -3.75 0.16 11.54
C GLY A 358 -2.87 1.28 10.96
N PRO A 359 -3.36 2.50 10.67
CA PRO A 359 -2.53 3.52 10.02
C PRO A 359 -1.41 4.08 10.87
N CYS A 360 -1.55 4.12 12.20
CA CYS A 360 -0.44 4.46 13.09
C CYS A 360 -0.68 4.04 14.55
N TYR A 361 0.37 3.54 15.19
CA TYR A 361 0.46 3.28 16.62
C TYR A 361 1.92 3.17 17.06
N VAL A 362 2.18 3.24 18.37
CA VAL A 362 3.52 3.13 18.97
C VAL A 362 3.53 2.00 19.99
N LEU A 363 4.61 1.21 20.00
CA LEU A 363 4.93 0.21 21.02
C LEU A 363 6.25 0.58 21.70
N SER A 364 6.43 0.20 22.96
CA SER A 364 7.74 0.25 23.61
C SER A 364 8.70 -0.77 22.98
N GLY A 365 10.00 -0.47 22.99
CA GLY A 365 11.02 -1.30 22.35
C GLY A 365 11.10 -2.73 22.89
N ASP A 366 10.89 -2.90 24.20
CA ASP A 366 10.89 -4.22 24.85
C ASP A 366 9.80 -5.14 24.29
N VAL A 367 8.63 -4.60 23.98
CA VAL A 367 7.51 -5.34 23.39
C VAL A 367 7.89 -5.84 22.01
N VAL A 368 8.53 -5.01 21.19
CA VAL A 368 8.98 -5.36 19.84
C VAL A 368 9.98 -6.50 19.84
N ALA A 369 10.86 -6.60 20.84
CA ALA A 369 11.81 -7.69 20.98
C ALA A 369 11.13 -9.07 21.07
N TRP A 370 9.89 -9.13 21.56
CA TRP A 370 9.13 -10.38 21.66
C TRP A 370 8.37 -10.75 20.38
N PHE A 371 8.15 -9.83 19.43
CA PHE A 371 7.34 -10.10 18.23
C PHE A 371 7.92 -11.22 17.36
N HIS A 372 9.24 -11.25 17.19
CA HIS A 372 9.89 -12.29 16.41
C HIS A 372 9.69 -13.68 17.03
N LYS A 373 9.73 -13.75 18.36
CA LYS A 373 9.55 -15.00 19.11
C LYS A 373 8.09 -15.46 19.13
N GLU A 374 7.13 -14.54 19.32
CA GLU A 374 5.72 -14.92 19.51
C GLU A 374 4.93 -15.07 18.21
N SER A 375 5.27 -14.34 17.14
CA SER A 375 4.49 -14.38 15.90
C SER A 375 4.32 -15.79 15.30
N PRO A 376 5.32 -16.70 15.30
CA PRO A 376 5.14 -18.06 14.76
C PRO A 376 4.11 -18.92 15.53
N HIS A 377 3.79 -18.53 16.77
CA HIS A 377 2.90 -19.21 17.71
C HIS A 377 1.46 -18.66 17.67
N VAL A 378 1.21 -17.69 16.80
CA VAL A 378 -0.08 -17.04 16.62
C VAL A 378 -0.61 -17.38 15.23
N ARG A 379 -1.89 -17.74 15.16
CA ARG A 379 -2.55 -18.05 13.89
C ARG A 379 -2.45 -16.86 12.93
N PHE A 380 -1.89 -17.09 11.75
CA PHE A 380 -1.73 -16.04 10.74
C PHE A 380 -3.08 -15.42 10.33
N LEU A 381 -3.09 -14.10 10.20
CA LEU A 381 -4.21 -13.31 9.71
C LEU A 381 -3.64 -12.22 8.79
N PRO A 382 -4.26 -11.90 7.64
CA PRO A 382 -3.71 -10.89 6.73
C PRO A 382 -3.88 -9.45 7.22
N TRP A 383 -4.76 -9.20 8.19
CA TRP A 383 -5.00 -7.88 8.81
C TRP A 383 -3.92 -7.62 9.87
N ASP A 384 -2.94 -6.80 9.52
CA ASP A 384 -1.72 -6.62 10.29
C ASP A 384 -1.97 -5.99 11.66
N ASP A 385 -2.89 -5.04 11.73
CA ASP A 385 -3.31 -4.38 12.95
C ASP A 385 -3.98 -5.34 13.96
N VAL A 386 -4.89 -6.17 13.47
CA VAL A 386 -5.52 -7.22 14.27
C VAL A 386 -4.51 -8.28 14.69
N TYR A 387 -3.63 -8.71 13.78
CA TYR A 387 -2.60 -9.73 14.08
C TYR A 387 -1.61 -9.23 15.13
N VAL A 388 -1.19 -7.96 15.05
CA VAL A 388 -0.42 -7.27 16.09
C VAL A 388 -1.18 -7.28 17.41
N GLY A 389 -2.47 -6.91 17.42
CA GLY A 389 -3.30 -6.99 18.63
C GLY A 389 -3.41 -8.38 19.24
N MET A 390 -3.44 -9.43 18.41
CA MET A 390 -3.42 -10.82 18.88
C MET A 390 -2.13 -11.16 19.63
N ILE A 391 -0.98 -10.69 19.14
CA ILE A 391 0.32 -10.87 19.80
C ILE A 391 0.38 -10.03 21.09
N LEU A 392 -0.04 -8.76 21.05
CA LEU A 392 -0.05 -7.88 22.21
C LEU A 392 -0.92 -8.44 23.35
N ASN A 393 -2.06 -9.04 23.00
CA ASN A 393 -2.94 -9.71 23.95
C ASN A 393 -2.27 -10.94 24.60
N ARG A 394 -1.52 -11.73 23.81
CA ARG A 394 -0.75 -12.88 24.34
C ARG A 394 0.40 -12.44 25.25
N LEU A 395 1.00 -11.28 24.97
CA LEU A 395 2.10 -10.69 25.74
C LEU A 395 1.65 -9.87 26.97
N GLU A 396 0.33 -9.73 27.15
CA GLU A 396 -0.26 -8.93 28.24
C GLU A 396 0.26 -7.48 28.28
N VAL A 397 0.38 -6.86 27.10
CA VAL A 397 0.83 -5.48 26.95
C VAL A 397 -0.25 -4.51 27.42
N THR A 398 0.14 -3.44 28.12
CA THR A 398 -0.78 -2.36 28.49
C THR A 398 -1.10 -1.50 27.27
N LEU A 399 -2.36 -1.55 26.82
CA LEU A 399 -2.81 -0.78 25.67
C LEU A 399 -3.48 0.51 26.13
N THR A 400 -2.88 1.64 25.76
CA THR A 400 -3.38 2.97 26.10
C THR A 400 -4.13 3.55 24.90
N ASN A 401 -5.42 3.81 25.07
CA ASN A 401 -6.18 4.58 24.10
C ASN A 401 -5.75 6.04 24.17
N VAL A 402 -5.41 6.61 23.02
CA VAL A 402 -5.20 8.05 22.88
C VAL A 402 -6.31 8.57 21.96
N PRO A 403 -7.36 9.20 22.51
CA PRO A 403 -8.40 9.80 21.69
C PRO A 403 -7.80 10.83 20.72
N ARG A 404 -8.32 10.87 19.48
CA ARG A 404 -7.78 11.72 18.40
C ARG A 404 -6.31 11.45 18.03
N TYR A 405 -5.79 10.26 18.34
CA TYR A 405 -4.48 9.82 17.81
C TYR A 405 -4.47 9.85 16.28
N ILE A 406 -5.61 9.61 15.65
CA ILE A 406 -5.81 9.73 14.20
C ILE A 406 -7.02 10.61 13.95
N VAL A 407 -6.82 11.69 13.18
CA VAL A 407 -7.90 12.47 12.57
C VAL A 407 -7.98 12.13 11.09
N PHE A 408 -9.18 11.76 10.63
CA PHE A 408 -9.47 11.63 9.21
C PHE A 408 -9.70 13.03 8.62
N ALA A 409 -8.71 13.54 7.90
CA ALA A 409 -8.81 14.84 7.24
C ALA A 409 -9.00 14.67 5.73
N ASN A 410 -9.98 15.41 5.18
CA ASN A 410 -10.31 15.43 3.75
C ASN A 410 -10.03 16.78 3.09
N SER A 411 -9.40 17.73 3.80
CA SER A 411 -8.98 19.03 3.32
C SER A 411 -7.70 19.50 4.02
N TYR A 412 -6.91 20.37 3.38
CA TYR A 412 -5.70 20.93 4.00
C TYR A 412 -6.01 21.70 5.29
N LYS A 413 -7.08 22.48 5.32
CA LYS A 413 -7.52 23.21 6.53
C LYS A 413 -7.78 22.26 7.73
N ALA A 414 -8.36 21.09 7.47
CA ALA A 414 -8.59 20.09 8.52
C ALA A 414 -7.27 19.42 8.98
N ILE A 415 -6.31 19.26 8.06
CA ILE A 415 -4.96 18.76 8.40
C ILE A 415 -4.25 19.79 9.29
N GLU A 416 -4.22 21.06 8.90
CA GLU A 416 -3.60 22.14 9.69
C GLU A 416 -4.19 22.24 11.10
N ALA A 417 -5.52 22.27 11.22
CA ALA A 417 -6.19 22.34 12.51
C ALA A 417 -5.83 21.14 13.43
N ALA A 418 -5.79 19.92 12.88
CA ALA A 418 -5.41 18.74 13.63
C ALA A 418 -3.93 18.76 14.06
N LEU A 419 -3.03 19.24 13.20
CA LEU A 419 -1.61 19.40 13.54
C LEU A 419 -1.40 20.46 14.63
N ASP A 420 -2.13 21.58 14.56
CA ASP A 420 -2.10 22.66 15.56
C ASP A 420 -2.62 22.20 16.92
N GLU A 421 -3.61 21.30 16.95
CA GLU A 421 -4.06 20.60 18.16
C GLU A 421 -3.10 19.49 18.62
N GLY A 422 -2.00 19.27 17.89
CA GLY A 422 -0.96 18.30 18.21
C GLY A 422 -1.29 16.84 17.94
N GLN A 423 -2.24 16.58 17.05
CA GLN A 423 -2.71 15.24 16.71
C GLN A 423 -1.91 14.63 15.55
N ALA A 424 -1.92 13.30 15.44
CA ALA A 424 -1.48 12.63 14.22
C ALA A 424 -2.66 12.53 13.24
N VAL A 425 -2.37 12.70 11.95
CA VAL A 425 -3.39 12.94 10.93
C VAL A 425 -3.33 11.81 9.91
N LEU A 426 -4.44 11.10 9.75
CA LEU A 426 -4.64 10.18 8.63
C LEU A 426 -5.28 10.96 7.49
N VAL A 427 -4.55 11.08 6.39
CA VAL A 427 -5.02 11.83 5.24
C VAL A 427 -5.90 10.90 4.41
N GLY A 428 -7.19 10.83 4.76
CA GLY A 428 -8.17 9.89 4.20
C GLY A 428 -8.43 10.06 2.69
N ASN A 429 -7.93 11.13 2.08
CA ASN A 429 -7.91 11.30 0.63
C ASN A 429 -6.47 11.19 0.12
N GLN A 430 -6.10 10.03 -0.43
CA GLN A 430 -4.77 9.80 -1.00
C GLN A 430 -4.37 10.81 -2.09
N ASN A 431 -5.34 11.50 -2.70
CA ASN A 431 -5.09 12.57 -3.68
C ASN A 431 -4.59 13.88 -3.04
N LEU A 432 -4.72 14.06 -1.72
CA LEU A 432 -4.12 15.19 -1.01
C LEU A 432 -2.62 14.96 -0.76
N LEU A 433 -2.21 13.71 -0.56
CA LEU A 433 -0.81 13.36 -0.32
C LEU A 433 0.05 13.35 -1.57
N ILE A 434 -0.55 12.94 -2.69
CA ILE A 434 0.12 12.98 -3.99
C ILE A 434 -0.88 13.46 -5.02
N LYS A 435 -0.87 14.75 -5.28
CA LYS A 435 -1.28 15.26 -6.59
C LYS A 435 -0.04 15.87 -7.21
N ASP A 436 0.33 15.38 -8.40
CA ASP A 436 1.29 16.03 -9.30
C ASP A 436 0.84 17.46 -9.66
N SER A 437 -0.44 17.79 -9.41
CA SER A 437 -0.99 19.16 -9.51
C SER A 437 -0.91 19.92 -8.16
N GLY A 438 0.27 19.99 -7.54
CA GLY A 438 0.56 20.86 -6.39
C GLY A 438 0.20 20.34 -4.98
N GLY A 439 -0.20 19.08 -4.83
CA GLY A 439 -0.63 18.56 -3.53
C GLY A 439 0.52 18.33 -2.53
N GLY A 440 1.67 17.86 -3.04
CA GLY A 440 2.88 17.72 -2.24
C GLY A 440 3.44 19.06 -1.74
N GLU A 441 3.30 20.13 -2.53
CA GLU A 441 3.76 21.47 -2.17
C GLU A 441 2.95 22.07 -1.01
N ALA A 442 1.63 21.90 -1.02
CA ALA A 442 0.79 22.30 0.10
C ALA A 442 1.18 21.57 1.40
N LEU A 443 1.47 20.27 1.32
CA LEU A 443 1.93 19.49 2.48
C LEU A 443 3.30 19.94 2.99
N LEU A 444 4.23 20.25 2.09
CA LEU A 444 5.53 20.80 2.46
C LEU A 444 5.36 22.13 3.18
N LYS A 445 4.55 23.05 2.64
CA LYS A 445 4.28 24.35 3.27
C LYS A 445 3.63 24.22 4.66
N MET A 446 2.64 23.34 4.80
CA MET A 446 2.04 23.07 6.11
C MET A 446 3.07 22.51 7.11
N TRP A 447 3.95 21.62 6.64
CA TRP A 447 5.00 21.04 7.46
C TRP A 447 6.06 22.08 7.88
N GLU A 448 6.44 22.97 6.96
CA GLU A 448 7.34 24.11 7.24
C GLU A 448 6.75 25.00 8.34
N ASN A 449 5.48 25.36 8.24
CA ASN A 449 4.78 26.16 9.26
C ASN A 449 4.79 25.46 10.63
N LEU A 450 4.49 24.16 10.68
CA LEU A 450 4.52 23.37 11.92
C LEU A 450 5.93 23.35 12.53
N THR A 451 6.95 23.18 11.69
CA THR A 451 8.36 23.17 12.11
C THR A 451 8.78 24.52 12.69
N GLN A 452 8.39 25.63 12.06
CA GLN A 452 8.65 26.98 12.57
C GLN A 452 7.99 27.22 13.93
N LYS A 453 6.72 26.82 14.10
CA LYS A 453 6.03 26.90 15.39
C LYS A 453 6.76 26.11 16.47
N HIS A 454 7.15 24.87 16.18
CA HIS A 454 7.90 24.04 17.12
C HIS A 454 9.23 24.68 17.55
N ASN A 455 9.99 25.24 16.59
CA ASN A 455 11.26 25.90 16.89
C ASN A 455 11.05 27.15 17.77
N ALA A 456 10.02 27.96 17.50
CA ALA A 456 9.68 29.13 18.31
C ALA A 456 9.29 28.76 19.76
N GLU A 457 8.54 27.68 19.96
CA GLU A 457 8.21 27.15 21.29
C GLU A 457 9.43 26.65 22.08
N ASN A 458 10.45 26.13 21.39
CA ASN A 458 11.67 25.68 22.06
C ASN A 458 12.56 26.85 22.45
N HIS A 459 12.68 27.88 21.59
CA HIS A 459 13.40 29.11 21.95
C HIS A 459 12.81 29.81 23.17
N THR A 460 11.49 29.78 23.36
CA THR A 460 10.82 30.36 24.54
C THR A 460 10.95 29.53 25.83
N ARG A 461 11.47 28.30 25.76
CA ARG A 461 11.73 27.44 26.94
C ARG A 461 13.18 27.47 27.41
N GLU A 462 14.08 27.96 26.57
CA GLU A 462 15.52 28.09 26.89
C GLU A 462 15.86 29.43 27.58
N TYR A 463 14.91 30.38 27.61
CA TYR A 463 14.92 31.59 28.43
C TYR A 463 13.90 31.45 29.55
#